data_AF-A0A9P9CJA9-F1
#
_entry.id   AF-A0A9P9CJA9-F1
#
_cell.length_a   1.000
_cell.length_b   1.000
_cell.length_c   1.000
_cell.angle_alpha   90.00
_cell.angle_beta   90.00
_cell.angle_gamma   90.00
#
_symmetry.space_group_name_H-M   'P 1'
#
loop_
_entity.id
_entity.type
_entity.pdbx_description
1 polymer ?
#
loop_
_entity_poly.entity_id
_entity_poly.type
_entity_poly.pdbx_seq_one_letter_code
_entity_poly.pdbx_strand_id
1 'polypeptide(L)'
;MSGATSPSPFPWYQSVRNRTHNFDCDKSTVCLQVEGRQYTITKHRLTSISPVFSGLFSLPQNTDDTFVVLNHSIEEFEAFLGYLYATHGEFAKFTGAPWSQEILIQVLNIASIAHFYQCADAVKWTIGELRQYFQSITLDSIPITLMPRLYCFARRATDISPELVDEVRTQWCHLTREATDPVGWLVRANEVQDEYLQAYAYFHILRLRNDTICAETRLSTLDKQRLTLGSSNLKQYEVDHDCPPGRPGHSYISKCRQAEKVSLDQDAWSLNTTAPLQDTYGKMSLWDIFTRSPLGYTLVETTGEHNPVGFESMRE
;
A
#
# COMPACT_ATOMS: atom_id res chain seq x y z
N MET A 1 -5.76 -21.69 -24.27
CA MET A 1 -4.27 -21.75 -24.22
C MET A 1 -3.89 -21.87 -22.75
N SER A 2 -3.52 -23.06 -22.28
CA SER A 2 -3.02 -23.23 -20.91
C SER A 2 -1.62 -22.62 -20.82
N GLY A 3 -1.50 -21.49 -20.14
CA GLY A 3 -0.20 -20.93 -19.79
C GLY A 3 0.49 -21.87 -18.80
N ALA A 4 1.65 -22.40 -19.17
CA ALA A 4 2.49 -23.13 -18.25
C ALA A 4 2.98 -22.15 -17.17
N THR A 5 2.43 -22.27 -15.96
CA THR A 5 2.91 -21.53 -14.79
C THR A 5 4.32 -21.99 -14.48
N SER A 6 5.27 -21.05 -14.52
CA SER A 6 6.62 -21.25 -13.99
C SER A 6 6.53 -21.89 -12.60
N PRO A 7 7.24 -23.00 -12.33
CA PRO A 7 7.22 -23.63 -11.02
C PRO A 7 7.64 -22.59 -9.97
N SER A 8 6.82 -22.45 -8.93
CA SER A 8 7.12 -21.56 -7.81
C SER A 8 8.51 -21.89 -7.26
N PRO A 9 9.37 -20.89 -6.98
CA PRO A 9 10.68 -21.11 -6.38
C PRO A 9 10.61 -21.76 -5.00
N PHE A 10 9.42 -21.82 -4.39
CA PHE A 10 9.17 -22.44 -3.11
C PHE A 10 8.53 -23.83 -3.28
N PRO A 11 9.32 -24.92 -3.18
CA PRO A 11 8.81 -26.28 -3.37
C PRO A 11 7.72 -26.70 -2.37
N TRP A 12 7.54 -25.96 -1.28
CA TRP A 12 6.46 -26.23 -0.33
C TRP A 12 5.07 -25.94 -0.93
N TYR A 13 4.95 -25.16 -2.01
CA TYR A 13 3.67 -24.94 -2.70
C TYR A 13 3.07 -26.24 -3.27
N GLN A 14 3.92 -27.09 -3.84
CA GLN A 14 3.52 -28.44 -4.27
C GLN A 14 3.28 -29.35 -3.06
N SER A 15 3.94 -29.08 -1.93
CA SER A 15 3.78 -29.84 -0.70
C SER A 15 2.45 -29.54 0.02
N VAL A 16 1.92 -28.31 -0.03
CA VAL A 16 0.65 -27.96 0.62
C VAL A 16 -0.47 -28.87 0.12
N ARG A 17 -0.58 -29.07 -1.21
CA ARG A 17 -1.56 -29.98 -1.81
C ARG A 17 -1.49 -31.38 -1.21
N ASN A 18 -0.29 -31.95 -1.20
CA ASN A 18 -0.06 -33.29 -0.66
C ASN A 18 -0.34 -33.36 0.85
N ARG A 19 -0.09 -32.26 1.57
CA ARG A 19 -0.36 -32.14 3.00
C ARG A 19 -1.84 -31.93 3.32
N THR A 20 -2.68 -31.46 2.39
CA THR A 20 -4.10 -31.15 2.64
C THR A 20 -5.10 -32.08 1.94
N HIS A 21 -4.64 -33.12 1.23
CA HIS A 21 -5.54 -34.04 0.49
C HIS A 21 -5.52 -35.49 0.99
N ASN A 22 -4.58 -35.85 1.86
CA ASN A 22 -4.40 -37.24 2.32
C ASN A 22 -4.85 -37.46 3.77
N PHE A 23 -5.75 -36.63 4.29
CA PHE A 23 -6.37 -36.91 5.60
C PHE A 23 -7.69 -37.62 5.37
N ASP A 24 -7.86 -38.80 5.97
CA ASP A 24 -9.19 -39.34 6.19
C ASP A 24 -9.99 -38.30 6.97
N CYS A 25 -11.24 -38.08 6.55
CA CYS A 25 -12.15 -37.09 7.13
C CYS A 25 -12.60 -37.50 8.55
N ASP A 26 -11.66 -37.53 9.49
CA ASP A 26 -11.93 -37.66 10.91
C ASP A 26 -12.56 -36.37 11.44
N LYS A 27 -13.29 -36.46 12.56
CA LYS A 27 -13.95 -35.32 13.24
C LYS A 27 -13.01 -34.14 13.53
N SER A 28 -11.70 -34.38 13.52
CA SER A 28 -10.61 -33.41 13.69
C SER A 28 -10.27 -32.59 12.44
N THR A 29 -10.83 -32.92 11.28
CA THR A 29 -10.60 -32.21 10.01
C THR A 29 -11.79 -31.36 9.61
N VAL A 30 -11.54 -30.35 8.78
CA VAL A 30 -12.53 -29.49 8.15
C VAL A 30 -12.22 -29.35 6.66
N CYS A 31 -13.25 -29.38 5.83
CA CYS A 31 -13.14 -29.15 4.39
C CYS A 31 -13.44 -27.67 4.10
N LEU A 32 -12.43 -26.94 3.65
CA LEU A 32 -12.55 -25.54 3.23
C LEU A 32 -12.61 -25.47 1.70
N GLN A 33 -13.41 -24.56 1.15
CA GLN A 33 -13.47 -24.33 -0.30
C GLN A 33 -13.07 -22.89 -0.61
N VAL A 34 -12.09 -22.70 -1.50
CA VAL A 34 -11.59 -21.39 -1.94
C VAL A 34 -11.59 -21.36 -3.45
N GLU A 35 -12.37 -20.46 -4.05
CA GLU A 35 -12.56 -20.35 -5.53
C GLU A 35 -12.83 -21.71 -6.20
N GLY A 36 -13.71 -22.50 -5.60
CA GLY A 36 -14.08 -23.84 -6.10
C GLY A 36 -13.12 -24.96 -5.71
N ARG A 37 -11.94 -24.64 -5.18
CA ARG A 37 -10.92 -25.61 -4.78
C ARG A 37 -11.04 -26.02 -3.33
N GLN A 38 -11.00 -27.32 -3.06
CA GLN A 38 -11.21 -27.88 -1.73
C GLN A 38 -9.88 -28.14 -1.01
N TYR A 39 -9.86 -27.95 0.31
CA TYR A 39 -8.72 -28.21 1.19
C TYR A 39 -9.20 -28.92 2.45
N THR A 40 -8.61 -30.08 2.78
CA THR A 40 -8.90 -30.79 4.03
C THR A 40 -7.80 -30.46 5.03
N ILE A 41 -8.16 -29.74 6.09
CA ILE A 41 -7.22 -29.16 7.07
C ILE A 41 -7.61 -29.60 8.47
N THR A 42 -6.62 -29.78 9.35
CA THR A 42 -6.87 -30.11 10.76
C THR A 42 -7.41 -28.89 11.49
N LYS A 43 -8.61 -29.00 12.09
CA LYS A 43 -9.27 -27.92 12.85
C LYS A 43 -8.33 -27.33 13.90
N HIS A 44 -7.67 -28.19 14.68
CA HIS A 44 -6.76 -27.80 15.75
C HIS A 44 -5.69 -26.79 15.30
N ARG A 45 -5.09 -26.97 14.11
CA ARG A 45 -4.05 -26.08 13.61
C ARG A 45 -4.60 -24.67 13.40
N LEU A 46 -5.74 -24.57 12.71
CA LEU A 46 -6.40 -23.29 12.45
C LEU A 46 -6.88 -22.62 13.76
N THR A 47 -7.53 -23.38 14.65
CA THR A 47 -8.03 -22.83 15.92
C THR A 47 -6.91 -22.41 16.88
N SER A 48 -5.75 -23.07 16.82
CA SER A 48 -4.61 -22.75 17.68
C SER A 48 -3.96 -21.41 17.33
N ILE A 49 -4.08 -20.96 16.08
CA ILE A 49 -3.45 -19.71 15.61
C ILE A 49 -4.44 -18.57 15.39
N SER A 50 -5.74 -18.87 15.29
CA SER A 50 -6.78 -17.91 14.92
C SER A 50 -7.99 -18.01 15.85
N PRO A 51 -8.33 -16.92 16.56
CA PRO A 51 -9.56 -16.87 17.33
C PRO A 51 -10.80 -16.89 16.42
N VAL A 52 -10.69 -16.38 15.19
CA VAL A 52 -11.77 -16.39 14.20
C VAL A 52 -12.12 -17.83 13.81
N PHE A 53 -11.13 -18.66 13.47
CA PHE A 53 -11.39 -20.07 13.18
C PHE A 53 -11.87 -20.85 14.41
N SER A 54 -11.35 -20.53 15.61
CA SER A 54 -11.87 -21.10 16.86
C SER A 54 -13.35 -20.80 17.06
N GLY A 55 -13.77 -19.55 16.84
CA GLY A 55 -15.17 -19.14 16.89
C GLY A 55 -16.00 -19.84 15.82
N LEU A 56 -15.54 -19.82 14.57
CA LEU A 56 -16.23 -20.40 13.42
C LEU A 56 -16.54 -21.90 13.61
N PHE A 57 -15.59 -22.66 14.15
CA PHE A 57 -15.75 -24.10 14.37
C PHE A 57 -16.46 -24.46 15.69
N SER A 58 -16.68 -23.49 16.58
CA SER A 58 -17.48 -23.66 17.79
C SER A 58 -18.99 -23.55 17.54
N LEU A 59 -19.39 -22.94 16.41
CA LEU A 59 -20.79 -22.80 16.04
C LEU A 59 -21.40 -24.16 15.66
N PRO A 60 -22.69 -24.40 15.96
CA PRO A 60 -23.39 -25.61 15.52
C PRO A 60 -23.33 -25.70 13.99
N GLN A 61 -22.61 -26.69 13.46
CA GLN A 61 -22.55 -26.92 12.03
C GLN A 61 -23.65 -27.92 11.67
N ASN A 62 -24.46 -27.59 10.65
CA ASN A 62 -25.37 -28.56 10.07
C ASN A 62 -24.52 -29.73 9.55
N THR A 63 -24.82 -30.93 10.02
CA THR A 63 -24.00 -32.13 9.85
C THR A 63 -23.92 -32.65 8.42
N ASP A 64 -24.58 -31.99 7.47
CA ASP A 64 -24.57 -32.37 6.06
C ASP A 64 -23.34 -31.77 5.39
N ASP A 65 -22.30 -32.59 5.16
CA ASP A 65 -21.12 -32.39 4.29
C ASP A 65 -20.90 -30.99 3.70
N THR A 66 -20.88 -29.97 4.56
CA THR A 66 -20.90 -28.57 4.13
C THR A 66 -19.48 -28.05 4.19
N PHE A 67 -18.94 -27.79 3.00
CA PHE A 67 -17.68 -27.08 2.87
C PHE A 67 -17.82 -25.68 3.47
N VAL A 68 -16.81 -25.24 4.20
CA VAL A 68 -16.70 -23.84 4.61
C VAL A 68 -16.11 -23.06 3.43
N VAL A 69 -16.95 -22.29 2.74
CA VAL A 69 -16.53 -21.48 1.60
C VAL A 69 -15.84 -20.21 2.10
N LEU A 70 -14.61 -19.98 1.63
CA LEU A 70 -13.82 -18.79 1.95
C LEU A 70 -13.63 -17.93 0.70
N ASN A 71 -13.79 -16.62 0.86
CA ASN A 71 -13.67 -15.63 -0.22
C ASN A 71 -12.25 -15.06 -0.29
N HIS A 72 -11.28 -15.90 -0.66
CA HIS A 72 -9.90 -15.49 -0.89
C HIS A 72 -9.42 -16.00 -2.24
N SER A 73 -8.34 -15.43 -2.78
CA SER A 73 -7.69 -16.06 -3.94
C SER A 73 -7.00 -17.35 -3.51
N ILE A 74 -6.92 -18.31 -4.43
CA ILE A 74 -6.16 -19.54 -4.23
C ILE A 74 -4.71 -19.23 -3.84
N GLU A 75 -4.09 -18.22 -4.46
CA GLU A 75 -2.69 -17.88 -4.23
C GLU A 75 -2.42 -17.32 -2.83
N GLU A 76 -3.33 -16.48 -2.33
CA GLU A 76 -3.19 -15.93 -0.97
C GLU A 76 -3.39 -17.00 0.08
N PHE A 77 -4.40 -17.85 -0.12
CA PHE A 77 -4.73 -18.90 0.83
C PHE A 77 -3.67 -20.00 0.87
N GLU A 78 -3.14 -20.45 -0.27
CA GLU A 78 -2.08 -21.47 -0.30
C GLU A 78 -0.78 -20.97 0.33
N ALA A 79 -0.42 -19.69 0.15
CA ALA A 79 0.72 -19.08 0.84
C ALA A 79 0.55 -19.16 2.37
N PHE A 80 -0.63 -18.79 2.87
CA PHE A 80 -0.96 -18.90 4.29
C PHE A 80 -0.96 -20.34 4.80
N LEU A 81 -1.50 -21.29 4.04
CA LEU A 81 -1.48 -22.70 4.41
C LEU A 81 -0.06 -23.24 4.50
N GLY A 82 0.83 -22.88 3.59
CA GLY A 82 2.19 -23.37 3.71
C GLY A 82 3.00 -22.67 4.78
N TYR A 83 2.67 -21.44 5.19
CA TYR A 83 3.13 -20.91 6.48
C TYR A 83 2.68 -21.81 7.64
N LEU A 84 1.38 -22.15 7.70
CA LEU A 84 0.79 -22.97 8.77
C LEU A 84 1.36 -24.41 8.83
N TYR A 85 1.73 -24.95 7.67
CA TYR A 85 2.20 -26.32 7.53
C TYR A 85 3.72 -26.43 7.33
N ALA A 86 4.45 -25.32 7.29
CA ALA A 86 5.90 -25.34 7.13
C ALA A 86 6.54 -26.13 8.27
N THR A 87 7.44 -27.05 7.92
CA THR A 87 8.37 -27.61 8.90
C THR A 87 9.37 -26.54 9.33
N HIS A 88 9.98 -26.70 10.51
CA HIS A 88 10.98 -25.74 10.99
C HIS A 88 12.11 -25.51 9.96
N GLY A 89 12.57 -26.56 9.27
CA GLY A 89 13.60 -26.45 8.24
C GLY A 89 13.13 -25.75 6.96
N GLU A 90 11.86 -25.90 6.57
CA GLU A 90 11.29 -25.17 5.42
C GLU A 90 11.10 -23.69 5.74
N PHE A 91 10.62 -23.41 6.94
CA PHE A 91 10.44 -22.04 7.42
C PHE A 91 11.78 -21.30 7.55
N ALA A 92 12.81 -21.96 8.07
CA ALA A 92 14.18 -21.42 8.13
C ALA A 92 14.76 -21.16 6.73
N LYS A 93 14.49 -22.04 5.75
CA LYS A 93 14.90 -21.82 4.35
C LYS A 93 14.17 -20.65 3.71
N PHE A 94 12.88 -20.47 4.02
CA PHE A 94 12.08 -19.36 3.51
C PHE A 94 12.58 -18.01 4.06
N THR A 95 12.74 -17.91 5.37
CA THR A 95 13.23 -16.70 6.06
C THR A 95 14.70 -16.40 5.76
N GLY A 96 15.52 -17.41 5.51
CA GLY A 96 16.92 -17.26 5.12
C GLY A 96 17.17 -17.03 3.63
N ALA A 97 16.14 -17.06 2.78
CA ALA A 97 16.29 -16.84 1.35
C ALA A 97 16.55 -15.36 1.03
N PRO A 98 17.37 -15.03 0.00
CA PRO A 98 17.57 -13.65 -0.40
C PRO A 98 16.27 -13.04 -0.91
N TRP A 99 15.99 -11.81 -0.50
CA TRP A 99 14.77 -11.11 -0.86
C TRP A 99 14.57 -11.02 -2.38
N SER A 100 13.42 -11.49 -2.83
CA SER A 100 12.97 -11.38 -4.22
C SER A 100 11.53 -10.86 -4.26
N GLN A 101 11.07 -10.47 -5.45
CA GLN A 101 9.68 -10.08 -5.66
C GLN A 101 8.70 -11.20 -5.25
N GLU A 102 9.06 -12.44 -5.54
CA GLU A 102 8.24 -13.61 -5.21
C GLU A 102 8.14 -13.80 -3.70
N ILE A 103 9.25 -13.62 -2.96
CA ILE A 103 9.22 -13.70 -1.48
C ILE A 103 8.32 -12.60 -0.92
N LEU A 104 8.49 -11.35 -1.38
CA LEU A 104 7.65 -10.25 -0.93
C LEU A 104 6.16 -10.53 -1.17
N ILE A 105 5.80 -11.05 -2.35
CA ILE A 105 4.42 -11.45 -2.66
C ILE A 105 3.93 -12.52 -1.70
N GLN A 106 4.74 -13.55 -1.41
CA GLN A 106 4.37 -14.60 -0.46
C GLN A 106 4.16 -14.05 0.95
N VAL A 107 5.06 -13.20 1.44
CA VAL A 107 4.94 -12.54 2.74
C VAL A 107 3.66 -11.70 2.80
N LEU A 108 3.35 -10.90 1.77
CA LEU A 108 2.13 -10.09 1.71
C LEU A 108 0.84 -10.92 1.62
N ASN A 109 0.89 -12.06 0.91
CA ASN A 109 -0.21 -13.02 0.85
C ASN A 109 -0.49 -13.61 2.24
N ILE A 110 0.56 -14.09 2.94
CA ILE A 110 0.44 -14.60 4.31
C ILE A 110 -0.11 -13.50 5.23
N ALA A 111 0.45 -12.29 5.13
CA ALA A 111 0.08 -11.16 5.96
C ALA A 111 -1.40 -10.78 5.82
N SER A 112 -1.92 -10.79 4.58
CA SER A 112 -3.31 -10.46 4.28
C SER A 112 -4.30 -11.46 4.88
N ILE A 113 -4.03 -12.77 4.72
CA ILE A 113 -4.87 -13.83 5.28
C ILE A 113 -4.74 -13.88 6.81
N ALA A 114 -3.51 -13.78 7.33
CA ALA A 114 -3.24 -13.77 8.76
C ALA A 114 -3.97 -12.62 9.46
N HIS A 115 -3.94 -11.42 8.90
CA HIS A 115 -4.67 -10.28 9.44
C HIS A 115 -6.19 -10.52 9.39
N PHE A 116 -6.73 -10.99 8.27
CA PHE A 116 -8.16 -11.27 8.11
C PHE A 116 -8.69 -12.25 9.17
N TYR A 117 -7.93 -13.30 9.46
CA TYR A 117 -8.28 -14.31 10.46
C TYR A 117 -7.71 -14.03 11.86
N GLN A 118 -7.20 -12.81 12.12
CA GLN A 118 -6.68 -12.37 13.42
C GLN A 118 -5.57 -13.29 13.98
N CYS A 119 -4.71 -13.81 13.11
CA CYS A 119 -3.54 -14.60 13.47
C CYS A 119 -2.41 -13.67 13.92
N ALA A 120 -2.52 -13.09 15.13
CA ALA A 120 -1.66 -12.01 15.61
C ALA A 120 -0.16 -12.29 15.51
N ASP A 121 0.29 -13.50 15.85
CA ASP A 121 1.71 -13.87 15.79
C ASP A 121 2.23 -13.95 14.36
N ALA A 122 1.41 -14.45 13.43
CA ALA A 122 1.75 -14.49 12.02
C ALA A 122 1.82 -13.07 11.42
N VAL A 123 0.92 -12.17 11.83
CA VAL A 123 0.97 -10.75 11.42
C VAL A 123 2.21 -10.05 11.97
N LYS A 124 2.54 -10.25 13.26
CA LYS A 124 3.76 -9.68 13.85
C LYS A 124 5.01 -10.19 13.14
N TRP A 125 5.06 -11.48 12.82
CA TRP A 125 6.15 -12.06 12.04
C TRP A 125 6.24 -11.40 10.66
N THR A 126 5.15 -11.30 9.89
CA THR A 126 5.20 -10.67 8.56
C THR A 126 5.62 -9.20 8.61
N ILE A 127 5.20 -8.45 9.64
CA ILE A 127 5.67 -7.07 9.85
C ILE A 127 7.18 -7.03 10.10
N GLY A 128 7.71 -7.94 10.92
CA GLY A 128 9.15 -8.07 11.16
C GLY A 128 9.93 -8.35 9.87
N GLU A 129 9.44 -9.29 9.05
CA GLU A 129 10.03 -9.61 7.75
C GLU A 129 9.98 -8.43 6.79
N LEU A 130 8.86 -7.69 6.72
CA LEU A 130 8.73 -6.50 5.87
C LEU A 130 9.68 -5.37 6.31
N ARG A 131 9.90 -5.20 7.61
CA ARG A 131 10.89 -4.24 8.12
C ARG A 131 12.31 -4.64 7.73
N GLN A 132 12.64 -5.92 7.87
CA GLN A 132 13.93 -6.44 7.42
C GLN A 132 14.11 -6.27 5.91
N TYR A 133 13.04 -6.47 5.13
CA TYR A 133 13.02 -6.20 3.70
C TYR A 133 13.41 -4.74 3.41
N PHE A 134 12.74 -3.76 4.03
CA PHE A 134 13.06 -2.34 3.83
C PHE A 134 14.49 -1.95 4.23
N GLN A 135 15.05 -2.60 5.25
CA GLN A 135 16.44 -2.36 5.66
C GLN A 135 17.46 -2.98 4.69
N SER A 136 17.12 -4.09 4.06
CA SER A 136 18.04 -4.87 3.23
C SER A 136 18.12 -4.44 1.77
N ILE A 137 17.12 -3.72 1.28
CA ILE A 137 16.95 -3.50 -0.16
C ILE A 137 17.47 -2.16 -0.63
N THR A 138 18.16 -2.21 -1.77
CA THR A 138 18.36 -1.04 -2.62
C THR A 138 17.02 -0.71 -3.26
N LEU A 139 16.44 0.42 -2.88
CA LEU A 139 15.11 0.93 -3.26
C LEU A 139 14.65 0.56 -4.69
N ASP A 140 15.53 0.57 -5.69
CA ASP A 140 15.22 0.24 -7.09
C ASP A 140 14.60 -1.15 -7.34
N SER A 141 14.62 -2.07 -6.35
CA SER A 141 14.12 -3.43 -6.53
C SER A 141 12.65 -3.64 -6.18
N ILE A 142 11.93 -2.65 -5.61
CA ILE A 142 10.52 -2.84 -5.27
C ILE A 142 9.64 -2.54 -6.49
N PRO A 143 8.90 -3.53 -7.03
CA PRO A 143 8.00 -3.27 -8.14
C PRO A 143 6.88 -2.32 -7.71
N ILE A 144 6.69 -1.25 -8.49
CA ILE A 144 5.62 -0.27 -8.30
C ILE A 144 4.23 -0.91 -8.15
N THR A 145 4.02 -2.08 -8.76
CA THR A 145 2.77 -2.85 -8.71
C THR A 145 2.49 -3.47 -7.34
N LEU A 146 3.49 -3.67 -6.48
CA LEU A 146 3.32 -4.26 -5.15
C LEU A 146 3.11 -3.21 -4.06
N MET A 147 3.51 -1.97 -4.31
CA MET A 147 3.40 -0.89 -3.34
C MET A 147 1.96 -0.66 -2.83
N PRO A 148 0.91 -0.65 -3.67
CA PRO A 148 -0.46 -0.57 -3.17
C PRO A 148 -0.83 -1.67 -2.17
N ARG A 149 -0.43 -2.92 -2.46
CA ARG A 149 -0.74 -4.08 -1.60
C ARG A 149 -0.04 -3.95 -0.26
N LEU A 150 1.24 -3.58 -0.27
CA LEU A 150 2.05 -3.33 0.91
C LEU A 150 1.44 -2.21 1.78
N TYR A 151 1.06 -1.10 1.15
CA TYR A 151 0.45 0.04 1.84
C TYR A 151 -0.92 -0.29 2.44
N CYS A 152 -1.79 -0.98 1.68
CA CYS A 152 -3.08 -1.45 2.19
C CYS A 152 -2.93 -2.47 3.33
N PHE A 153 -1.88 -3.30 3.32
CA PHE A 153 -1.58 -4.15 4.47
C PHE A 153 -1.16 -3.32 5.69
N ALA A 154 -0.22 -2.37 5.52
CA ALA A 154 0.24 -1.52 6.61
C ALA A 154 -0.91 -0.72 7.27
N ARG A 155 -1.83 -0.18 6.45
CA ARG A 155 -3.03 0.52 6.94
C ARG A 155 -3.97 -0.39 7.73
N ARG A 156 -4.07 -1.67 7.35
CA ARG A 156 -4.89 -2.64 8.09
C ARG A 156 -4.24 -2.98 9.42
N ALA A 157 -2.94 -3.24 9.41
CA ALA A 157 -2.15 -3.61 10.59
C ALA A 157 -1.76 -2.43 11.50
N THR A 158 -2.42 -1.27 11.38
CA THR A 158 -2.12 -0.07 12.18
C THR A 158 -2.42 -0.28 13.67
N ASP A 159 -3.34 -1.17 14.00
CA ASP A 159 -3.64 -1.61 15.37
C ASP A 159 -2.48 -2.41 16.01
N ILE A 160 -1.66 -3.08 15.20
CA ILE A 160 -0.54 -3.90 15.65
C ILE A 160 0.79 -3.14 15.56
N SER A 161 0.99 -2.36 14.51
CA SER A 161 2.23 -1.60 14.26
C SER A 161 1.90 -0.30 13.52
N PRO A 162 1.54 0.78 14.23
CA PRO A 162 1.14 2.04 13.61
C PRO A 162 2.28 2.68 12.79
N GLU A 163 3.53 2.46 13.17
CA GLU A 163 4.70 3.03 12.50
C GLU A 163 4.90 2.45 11.09
N LEU A 164 4.38 1.25 10.82
CA LEU A 164 4.56 0.58 9.52
C LEU A 164 3.95 1.40 8.37
N VAL A 165 2.85 2.12 8.61
CA VAL A 165 2.23 2.97 7.59
C VAL A 165 3.18 4.07 7.16
N ASP A 166 3.82 4.73 8.13
CA ASP A 166 4.74 5.83 7.86
C ASP A 166 6.06 5.35 7.26
N GLU A 167 6.55 4.17 7.69
CA GLU A 167 7.68 3.49 7.06
C GLU A 167 7.39 3.22 5.57
N VAL A 168 6.25 2.60 5.25
CA VAL A 168 5.85 2.32 3.87
C VAL A 168 5.65 3.60 3.06
N ARG A 169 5.03 4.64 3.63
CA ARG A 169 4.90 5.95 2.95
C ARG A 169 6.25 6.56 2.64
N THR A 170 7.18 6.51 3.58
CA THR A 170 8.53 7.06 3.41
C THR A 170 9.24 6.34 2.26
N GLN A 171 9.15 5.01 2.21
CA GLN A 171 9.69 4.22 1.10
C GLN A 171 9.00 4.57 -0.22
N TRP A 172 7.67 4.67 -0.24
CA TRP A 172 6.90 5.05 -1.43
C TRP A 172 7.33 6.42 -1.98
N CYS A 173 7.45 7.42 -1.11
CA CYS A 173 7.92 8.75 -1.46
C CYS A 173 9.33 8.70 -2.04
N HIS A 174 10.25 7.96 -1.40
CA HIS A 174 11.60 7.79 -1.91
C HIS A 174 11.59 7.20 -3.32
N LEU A 175 10.84 6.12 -3.54
CA LEU A 175 10.74 5.47 -4.86
C LEU A 175 10.11 6.38 -5.92
N THR A 176 9.11 7.18 -5.53
CA THR A 176 8.47 8.15 -6.43
C THR A 176 9.45 9.25 -6.86
N ARG A 177 10.35 9.67 -5.96
CA ARG A 177 11.38 10.69 -6.25
C ARG A 177 12.41 10.21 -7.27
N GLU A 178 12.84 8.96 -7.17
CA GLU A 178 13.83 8.36 -8.07
C GLU A 178 13.19 7.77 -9.35
N ALA A 179 11.86 7.82 -9.46
CA ALA A 179 11.14 7.17 -10.55
C ALA A 179 11.36 7.83 -11.90
N THR A 180 11.58 7.00 -12.92
CA THR A 180 11.52 7.43 -14.33
C THR A 180 10.10 7.68 -14.82
N ASP A 181 9.10 7.06 -14.17
CA ASP A 181 7.68 7.15 -14.48
C ASP A 181 6.84 7.65 -13.27
N PRO A 182 6.87 8.96 -12.96
CA PRO A 182 6.13 9.52 -11.83
C PRO A 182 4.60 9.45 -12.02
N VAL A 183 4.10 9.35 -13.27
CA VAL A 183 2.67 9.15 -13.54
C VAL A 183 2.23 7.77 -13.07
N GLY A 184 3.02 6.73 -13.29
CA GLY A 184 2.74 5.39 -12.77
C GLY A 184 2.54 5.40 -11.25
N TRP A 185 3.34 6.19 -10.52
CA TRP A 185 3.24 6.32 -9.07
C TRP A 185 1.98 7.07 -8.63
N LEU A 186 1.55 8.10 -9.37
CA LEU A 186 0.27 8.76 -9.13
C LEU A 186 -0.91 7.80 -9.32
N VAL A 187 -0.90 6.99 -10.38
CA VAL A 187 -1.96 5.98 -10.61
C VAL A 187 -2.04 5.02 -9.42
N ARG A 188 -0.90 4.55 -8.91
CA ARG A 188 -0.87 3.69 -7.71
C ARG A 188 -1.29 4.41 -6.43
N ALA A 189 -0.95 5.69 -6.27
CA ALA A 189 -1.41 6.49 -5.14
C ALA A 189 -2.94 6.72 -5.18
N ASN A 190 -3.52 6.84 -6.37
CA ASN A 190 -4.96 6.91 -6.58
C ASN A 190 -5.66 5.59 -6.20
N GLU A 191 -5.06 4.42 -6.47
CA GLU A 191 -5.60 3.11 -6.09
C GLU A 191 -5.77 2.96 -4.56
N VAL A 192 -4.85 3.52 -3.78
CA VAL A 192 -4.89 3.44 -2.31
C VAL A 192 -5.61 4.61 -1.63
N GLN A 193 -6.05 5.60 -2.42
CA GLN A 193 -6.75 6.80 -1.97
C GLN A 193 -6.03 7.52 -0.81
N ASP A 194 -4.70 7.63 -0.90
CA ASP A 194 -3.91 8.36 0.09
C ASP A 194 -3.53 9.75 -0.44
N GLU A 195 -4.15 10.79 0.13
CA GLU A 195 -3.98 12.17 -0.32
C GLU A 195 -2.53 12.65 -0.24
N TYR A 196 -1.77 12.21 0.76
CA TYR A 196 -0.37 12.58 0.92
C TYR A 196 0.49 11.98 -0.20
N LEU A 197 0.33 10.68 -0.49
CA LEU A 197 1.04 10.03 -1.60
C LEU A 197 0.63 10.62 -2.96
N GLN A 198 -0.65 10.97 -3.13
CA GLN A 198 -1.13 11.65 -4.34
C GLN A 198 -0.48 13.02 -4.51
N ALA A 199 -0.50 13.86 -3.46
CA ALA A 199 0.12 15.17 -3.47
C ALA A 199 1.62 15.09 -3.78
N TYR A 200 2.31 14.12 -3.17
CA TYR A 200 3.73 13.86 -3.42
C TYR A 200 4.00 13.46 -4.87
N ALA A 201 3.19 12.58 -5.45
CA ALA A 201 3.30 12.17 -6.84
C ALA A 201 3.01 13.33 -7.81
N TYR A 202 1.95 14.13 -7.56
CA TYR A 202 1.66 15.33 -8.35
C TYR A 202 2.83 16.31 -8.35
N PHE A 203 3.44 16.56 -7.19
CA PHE A 203 4.62 17.42 -7.07
C PHE A 203 5.76 16.96 -7.98
N HIS A 204 6.08 15.66 -7.98
CA HIS A 204 7.15 15.13 -8.82
C HIS A 204 6.82 15.13 -10.31
N ILE A 205 5.55 14.92 -10.70
CA ILE A 205 5.12 15.07 -12.10
C ILE A 205 5.34 16.52 -12.56
N LEU A 206 4.86 17.51 -11.78
CA LEU A 206 5.02 18.93 -12.10
C LEU A 206 6.49 19.33 -12.21
N ARG A 207 7.33 18.76 -11.35
CA ARG A 207 8.77 19.01 -11.32
C ARG A 207 9.50 18.42 -12.54
N LEU A 208 9.09 17.26 -13.03
CA LEU A 208 9.83 16.50 -14.04
C LEU A 208 9.28 16.63 -15.46
N ARG A 209 7.98 16.82 -15.65
CA ARG A 209 7.30 16.70 -16.96
C ARG A 209 6.12 17.65 -17.10
N ASN A 210 6.37 18.93 -17.37
CA ASN A 210 5.30 19.91 -17.54
C ASN A 210 4.67 19.89 -18.96
N ASP A 211 5.44 19.50 -19.96
CA ASP A 211 5.10 19.64 -21.39
C ASP A 211 4.22 18.50 -21.95
N THR A 212 4.24 17.32 -21.34
CA THR A 212 3.52 16.14 -21.87
C THR A 212 2.26 15.74 -21.09
N ILE A 213 1.84 16.50 -20.08
CA ILE A 213 0.75 16.14 -19.15
C ILE A 213 -0.58 15.90 -19.90
N CYS A 214 -0.93 16.76 -20.85
CA CYS A 214 -2.20 16.68 -21.56
C CYS A 214 -2.33 15.40 -22.41
N ALA A 215 -1.22 14.92 -22.95
CA ALA A 215 -1.16 13.74 -23.83
C ALA A 215 -1.16 12.41 -23.06
N GLU A 216 -0.88 12.42 -21.76
CA GLU A 216 -0.83 11.20 -20.95
C GLU A 216 -2.23 10.59 -20.79
N THR A 217 -2.40 9.35 -21.23
CA THR A 217 -3.69 8.66 -21.26
C THR A 217 -4.03 7.97 -19.95
N ARG A 218 -3.03 7.71 -19.11
CA ARG A 218 -3.22 7.08 -17.78
C ARG A 218 -3.81 8.02 -16.73
N LEU A 219 -3.75 9.33 -16.98
CA LEU A 219 -4.30 10.35 -16.09
C LEU A 219 -5.79 10.55 -16.35
N SER A 220 -6.58 10.62 -15.28
CA SER A 220 -7.99 11.01 -15.38
C SER A 220 -8.13 12.48 -15.81
N THR A 221 -9.32 12.87 -16.27
CA THR A 221 -9.62 14.28 -16.57
C THR A 221 -9.36 15.18 -15.37
N LEU A 222 -9.71 14.72 -14.16
CA LEU A 222 -9.50 15.44 -12.92
C LEU A 222 -8.00 15.59 -12.60
N ASP A 223 -7.20 14.53 -12.79
CA ASP A 223 -5.74 14.60 -12.60
C ASP A 223 -5.10 15.60 -13.57
N LYS A 224 -5.54 15.62 -14.83
CA LYS A 224 -5.06 16.56 -15.85
C LYS A 224 -5.39 18.01 -15.48
N GLN A 225 -6.60 18.26 -14.98
CA GLN A 225 -7.00 19.58 -14.49
C GLN A 225 -6.13 20.02 -13.30
N ARG A 226 -5.96 19.15 -12.30
CA ARG A 226 -5.12 19.42 -11.12
C ARG A 226 -3.68 19.75 -11.50
N LEU A 227 -3.09 18.96 -12.40
CA LEU A 227 -1.73 19.20 -12.90
C LEU A 227 -1.62 20.47 -13.75
N THR A 228 -2.62 20.79 -14.58
CA THR A 228 -2.63 22.02 -15.39
C THR A 228 -2.70 23.28 -14.51
N LEU A 229 -3.56 23.24 -13.49
CA LEU A 229 -3.67 24.31 -12.49
C LEU A 229 -2.38 24.43 -11.67
N GLY A 230 -1.85 23.31 -11.17
CA GLY A 230 -0.59 23.27 -10.43
C GLY A 230 0.58 23.83 -11.23
N SER A 231 0.66 23.51 -12.53
CA SER A 231 1.67 24.06 -13.45
C SER A 231 1.55 25.58 -13.62
N SER A 232 0.33 26.10 -13.78
CA SER A 232 0.07 27.53 -13.90
C SER A 232 0.49 28.27 -12.62
N ASN A 233 0.13 27.74 -11.45
CA ASN A 233 0.50 28.30 -10.15
C ASN A 233 2.02 28.31 -9.94
N LEU A 234 2.71 27.23 -10.35
CA LEU A 234 4.17 27.15 -10.23
C LEU A 234 4.86 28.20 -11.11
N LYS A 235 4.37 28.42 -12.34
CA LYS A 235 4.88 29.49 -13.23
C LYS A 235 4.65 30.88 -12.65
N GLN A 236 3.47 31.13 -12.08
CA GLN A 236 3.16 32.42 -11.45
C GLN A 236 4.09 32.68 -10.26
N TYR A 237 4.33 31.66 -9.42
CA TYR A 237 5.28 31.77 -8.31
C TYR A 237 6.70 32.11 -8.78
N GLU A 238 7.18 31.52 -9.89
CA GLU A 238 8.49 31.83 -10.47
C GLU A 238 8.60 33.28 -10.95
N VAL A 239 7.53 33.83 -11.52
CA VAL A 239 7.44 35.24 -11.97
C VAL A 239 7.45 36.19 -10.78
N ASP A 240 6.67 35.89 -9.74
CA ASP A 240 6.49 36.77 -8.58
C ASP A 240 7.74 36.82 -7.67
N HIS A 241 8.65 35.87 -7.78
CA HIS A 241 9.82 35.72 -6.90
C HIS A 241 11.17 35.98 -7.59
N ASP A 242 11.19 36.74 -8.70
CA ASP A 242 12.41 37.21 -9.41
C ASP A 242 13.48 36.10 -9.55
N CYS A 243 13.05 34.89 -9.91
CA CYS A 243 13.99 33.81 -10.15
C CYS A 243 14.77 34.11 -11.44
N PRO A 244 16.12 34.12 -11.42
CA PRO A 244 16.90 34.53 -12.58
C PRO A 244 16.54 33.67 -13.80
N PRO A 245 16.29 34.31 -14.96
CA PRO A 245 15.86 33.61 -16.17
C PRO A 245 17.01 32.74 -16.67
N GLY A 246 16.84 31.42 -16.63
CA GLY A 246 17.86 30.50 -17.13
C GLY A 246 17.75 29.05 -16.68
N ARG A 247 16.90 28.73 -15.69
CA ARG A 247 16.58 27.33 -15.33
C ARG A 247 15.15 27.21 -14.80
N PRO A 248 14.15 26.83 -15.62
CA PRO A 248 12.80 26.57 -15.12
C PRO A 248 12.86 25.53 -13.99
N GLY A 249 12.20 25.81 -12.87
CA GLY A 249 12.08 24.93 -11.70
C GLY A 249 13.20 25.04 -10.66
N HIS A 250 14.43 25.46 -10.99
CA HIS A 250 15.56 25.21 -10.08
C HIS A 250 15.55 25.99 -8.76
N SER A 251 14.94 27.19 -8.70
CA SER A 251 14.91 28.02 -7.47
C SER A 251 13.87 27.51 -6.45
N TYR A 252 12.63 27.23 -6.87
CA TYR A 252 11.62 26.61 -6.01
C TYR A 252 12.04 25.20 -5.60
N ILE A 253 12.54 24.40 -6.55
CA ILE A 253 13.10 23.06 -6.27
C ILE A 253 14.31 23.15 -5.33
N SER A 254 15.14 24.21 -5.41
CA SER A 254 16.27 24.38 -4.48
C SER A 254 15.82 24.72 -3.06
N LYS A 255 14.80 25.58 -2.90
CA LYS A 255 14.20 25.87 -1.58
C LYS A 255 13.46 24.66 -1.02
N CYS A 256 12.72 23.91 -1.83
CA CYS A 256 12.14 22.62 -1.43
C CYS A 256 13.23 21.61 -1.05
N ARG A 257 14.32 21.49 -1.81
CA ARG A 257 15.48 20.64 -1.46
C ARG A 257 16.15 21.09 -0.16
N GLN A 258 16.18 22.39 0.13
CA GLN A 258 16.77 22.93 1.36
C GLN A 258 15.86 22.67 2.57
N ALA A 259 14.54 22.81 2.42
CA ALA A 259 13.55 22.42 3.42
C ALA A 259 13.52 20.89 3.65
N GLU A 260 13.65 20.09 2.58
CA GLU A 260 13.75 18.62 2.62
C GLU A 260 15.01 18.16 3.36
N LYS A 261 16.15 18.84 3.15
CA LYS A 261 17.40 18.57 3.87
C LYS A 261 17.30 18.88 5.36
N VAL A 262 16.63 19.97 5.73
CA VAL A 262 16.40 20.36 7.13
C VAL A 262 15.40 19.42 7.83
N SER A 263 14.39 18.90 7.11
CA SER A 263 13.41 17.95 7.66
C SER A 263 13.96 16.53 7.81
N LEU A 264 14.94 16.12 7.01
CA LEU A 264 15.59 14.81 7.11
C LEU A 264 16.69 14.78 8.19
N ASP A 265 17.31 15.92 8.49
CA ASP A 265 18.35 16.04 9.52
C ASP A 265 17.77 16.23 10.96
N GLN A 266 16.45 16.42 11.10
CA GLN A 266 15.78 16.54 12.41
C GLN A 266 15.04 15.25 12.81
N ASP A 267 15.82 14.31 13.36
CA ASP A 267 15.32 13.24 14.23
C ASP A 267 14.74 13.86 15.53
N ALA A 268 13.43 14.12 15.55
CA ALA A 268 12.63 14.22 16.79
C ALA A 268 11.13 14.23 16.45
N TRP A 269 10.56 13.06 16.17
CA TRP A 269 9.11 12.90 16.01
C TRP A 269 8.45 12.69 17.37
N SER A 270 7.77 13.72 17.87
CA SER A 270 6.71 13.55 18.86
C SER A 270 5.59 14.53 18.56
N LEU A 271 4.47 14.05 18.03
CA LEU A 271 3.23 14.81 18.02
C LEU A 271 2.02 13.89 18.25
N ASN A 272 1.43 14.07 19.42
CA ASN A 272 0.05 13.72 19.75
C ASN A 272 -0.89 14.42 18.76
N THR A 273 -1.73 13.66 18.07
CA THR A 273 -2.89 14.21 17.35
C THR A 273 -4.13 13.36 17.62
N THR A 274 -4.78 13.66 18.74
CA THR A 274 -6.20 13.36 18.97
C THR A 274 -7.02 14.62 18.69
N ALA A 275 -7.63 14.72 17.50
CA ALA A 275 -8.81 15.55 17.26
C ALA A 275 -9.58 15.02 16.04
N PRO A 276 -10.93 14.95 16.09
CA PRO A 276 -11.73 14.37 15.01
C PRO A 276 -12.00 15.42 13.91
N LEU A 277 -11.76 15.05 12.65
CA LEU A 277 -12.21 15.81 11.48
C LEU A 277 -13.69 15.50 11.23
N GLN A 278 -14.55 16.50 11.44
CA GLN A 278 -15.95 16.48 11.03
C GLN A 278 -16.08 16.71 9.52
N ASP A 279 -17.00 15.94 8.93
CA ASP A 279 -17.41 15.98 7.53
C ASP A 279 -17.69 17.40 7.01
N THR A 280 -17.00 17.79 5.94
CA THR A 280 -17.56 18.69 4.92
C THR A 280 -17.02 18.30 3.55
N TYR A 281 -17.89 17.73 2.72
CA TYR A 281 -17.64 17.50 1.30
C TYR A 281 -17.33 18.84 0.59
N GLY A 282 -16.24 18.88 -0.19
CA GLY A 282 -16.04 19.90 -1.23
C GLY A 282 -15.02 21.03 -0.96
N LYS A 283 -14.16 20.95 0.07
CA LYS A 283 -13.07 21.92 0.27
C LYS A 283 -11.71 21.25 0.17
N MET A 284 -10.98 21.52 -0.92
CA MET A 284 -9.60 21.04 -1.07
C MET A 284 -8.65 22.21 -0.79
N SER A 285 -7.90 22.13 0.31
CA SER A 285 -6.84 23.09 0.60
C SER A 285 -5.55 22.60 -0.03
N LEU A 286 -4.78 23.48 -0.66
CA LEU A 286 -3.40 23.15 -1.03
C LEU A 286 -2.61 22.97 0.26
N TRP A 287 -1.81 21.91 0.38
CA TRP A 287 -1.02 21.64 1.58
C TRP A 287 0.45 22.00 1.34
N ASP A 288 1.05 22.64 2.32
CA ASP A 288 2.49 22.64 2.46
C ASP A 288 2.88 21.27 2.99
N ILE A 289 3.45 20.46 2.10
CA ILE A 289 3.85 19.08 2.36
C ILE A 289 4.91 19.02 3.48
N PHE A 290 5.69 20.08 3.68
CA PHE A 290 6.77 20.11 4.67
C PHE A 290 6.28 20.55 6.05
N THR A 291 5.37 21.52 6.12
CA THR A 291 4.82 22.01 7.39
C THR A 291 3.51 21.34 7.80
N ARG A 292 2.99 20.43 6.97
CA ARG A 292 1.67 19.79 7.11
C ARG A 292 0.59 20.82 7.45
N SER A 293 0.68 22.00 6.86
CA SER A 293 -0.24 23.10 7.08
C SER A 293 -0.95 23.43 5.76
N PRO A 294 -2.24 23.78 5.77
CA PRO A 294 -2.91 24.27 4.57
C PRO A 294 -2.25 25.60 4.15
N LEU A 295 -1.91 25.73 2.87
CA LEU A 295 -1.30 26.91 2.23
C LEU A 295 -2.25 28.13 2.18
N GLY A 296 -3.25 28.22 3.05
CA GLY A 296 -4.16 29.36 3.15
C GLY A 296 -5.12 29.56 1.97
N TYR A 297 -5.02 28.75 0.91
CA TYR A 297 -5.91 28.82 -0.25
C TYR A 297 -6.79 27.58 -0.32
N THR A 298 -8.10 27.77 -0.12
CA THR A 298 -9.11 26.74 -0.32
C THR A 298 -9.63 26.83 -1.75
N LEU A 299 -9.52 25.74 -2.52
CA LEU A 299 -10.23 25.61 -3.78
C LEU A 299 -11.70 25.32 -3.45
N VAL A 300 -12.58 26.24 -3.84
CA VAL A 300 -14.03 26.08 -3.73
C VAL A 300 -14.57 25.67 -5.10
N GLU A 301 -15.27 24.54 -5.16
CA GLU A 301 -16.01 24.13 -6.33
C GLU A 301 -17.26 25.01 -6.46
N THR A 302 -17.25 26.00 -7.36
CA THR A 302 -18.44 26.80 -7.66
C THR A 302 -19.25 26.12 -8.76
N THR A 303 -20.38 25.51 -8.39
CA THR A 303 -21.33 24.87 -9.33
C THR A 303 -22.22 25.90 -10.04
N GLY A 304 -21.62 26.90 -10.69
CA GLY A 304 -22.32 27.92 -11.48
C GLY A 304 -22.04 27.76 -12.97
N GLU A 305 -23.09 27.64 -13.78
CA GLU A 305 -23.00 27.67 -15.24
C GLU A 305 -22.43 29.04 -15.68
N HIS A 306 -21.27 29.01 -16.36
CA HIS A 306 -20.43 30.13 -16.85
C HIS A 306 -19.28 30.60 -15.91
N ASN A 307 -18.10 29.94 -16.03
CA ASN A 307 -16.67 30.37 -15.78
C ASN A 307 -16.29 31.43 -14.71
N PRO A 308 -15.08 31.43 -14.10
CA PRO A 308 -14.08 30.38 -13.82
C PRO A 308 -13.86 30.19 -12.29
N VAL A 309 -13.00 29.24 -11.91
CA VAL A 309 -12.58 28.97 -10.51
C VAL A 309 -12.12 30.25 -9.80
N GLY A 310 -12.75 30.58 -8.66
CA GLY A 310 -12.38 31.70 -7.81
C GLY A 310 -11.55 31.27 -6.60
N PHE A 311 -10.58 32.10 -6.20
CA PHE A 311 -9.82 31.93 -4.95
C PHE A 311 -10.44 32.81 -3.86
N GLU A 312 -10.81 32.21 -2.73
CA GLU A 312 -11.16 32.96 -1.52
C GLU A 312 -9.89 33.19 -0.70
N SER A 313 -9.57 34.46 -0.46
CA SER A 313 -8.54 34.87 0.50
C SER A 313 -9.18 34.90 1.89
N MET A 314 -8.78 34.02 2.81
CA MET A 314 -9.00 34.29 4.24
C MET A 314 -8.09 35.47 4.64
N ARG A 315 -8.68 36.66 4.73
CA ARG A 315 -8.11 37.72 5.58
C ARG A 315 -8.67 37.53 6.98
N GLU A 316 -7.78 37.52 7.97
CA GLU A 316 -8.12 37.65 9.39
C GLU A 316 -9.00 38.87 9.67
#